data_AF-A0AAU1BMG3-F1
#
_entry.id   AF-A0AAU1BMG3-F1
#
_cell.length_a   1.000
_cell.length_b   1.000
_cell.length_c   1.000
_cell.angle_alpha   90.00
_cell.angle_beta   90.00
_cell.angle_gamma   90.00
#
_symmetry.space_group_name_H-M   'P 1'
#
loop_
_entity.id
_entity.type
_entity.pdbx_description
1 polymer ?
#
loop_
_entity_poly.entity_id
_entity_poly.type
_entity_poly.pdbx_seq_one_letter_code
_entity_poly.pdbx_strand_id
1 'polypeptide(L)'
;MQMMCEFARLVMLARGADGLDTALDHLAQADAVRAAVPDGTEGFVPWCETGAVHYRRARVLAEAEAFPAALVEVESAIAAYEQGGEHGEVPRAEAARIAALVEGNGLGRFKEAIARLATAAERARKADLAEAAQILDALRQDDQRRQQG
;
A
#
# COMPACT_ATOMS: atom_id res chain seq x y z
N MET A 1 14.49 -6.92 -5.90
CA MET A 1 13.02 -7.12 -5.94
C MET A 1 12.30 -6.05 -6.74
N GLN A 2 12.74 -4.79 -6.69
CA GLN A 2 12.15 -3.66 -7.43
C GLN A 2 11.84 -3.97 -8.91
N MET A 3 12.71 -4.71 -9.61
CA MET A 3 12.47 -5.14 -10.99
C MET A 3 11.18 -5.96 -11.17
N MET A 4 10.89 -6.91 -10.27
CA MET A 4 9.67 -7.73 -10.36
C MET A 4 8.41 -6.92 -10.02
N CYS A 5 8.49 -6.03 -9.04
CA CYS A 5 7.42 -5.09 -8.73
C CYS A 5 7.12 -4.15 -9.93
N GLU A 6 8.16 -3.77 -10.68
CA GLU A 6 8.02 -2.96 -11.87
C GLU A 6 7.42 -3.75 -13.04
N PHE A 7 7.82 -5.01 -13.25
CA PHE A 7 7.18 -5.87 -14.25
C PHE A 7 5.70 -6.08 -13.95
N ALA A 8 5.33 -6.33 -12.70
CA ALA A 8 3.92 -6.42 -12.30
C ALA A 8 3.14 -5.15 -12.66
N ARG A 9 3.73 -3.96 -12.40
CA ARG A 9 3.14 -2.67 -12.78
C ARG A 9 2.98 -2.52 -14.30
N LEU A 10 4.01 -2.88 -15.06
CA LEU A 10 4.02 -2.75 -16.52
C LEU A 10 3.02 -3.70 -17.19
N VAL A 11 2.86 -4.91 -16.65
CA VAL A 11 1.86 -5.88 -17.13
C VAL A 11 0.45 -5.35 -16.92
N MET A 12 0.14 -4.83 -15.72
CA MET A 12 -1.17 -4.20 -15.46
C MET A 12 -1.40 -3.00 -16.37
N LEU A 13 -0.40 -2.13 -16.56
CA LEU A 13 -0.51 -0.99 -17.48
C LEU A 13 -0.82 -1.41 -18.93
N ALA A 14 -0.23 -2.53 -19.38
CA ALA A 14 -0.38 -2.99 -20.76
C ALA A 14 -1.67 -3.81 -21.00
N ARG A 15 -2.17 -4.51 -19.98
CA ARG A 15 -3.24 -5.52 -20.14
C ARG A 15 -4.44 -5.32 -19.22
N GLY A 16 -4.41 -4.35 -18.31
CA GLY A 16 -5.43 -4.15 -17.29
C GLY A 16 -5.65 -5.43 -16.46
N ALA A 17 -6.92 -5.74 -16.18
CA ALA A 17 -7.31 -6.91 -15.39
C ALA A 17 -6.88 -8.25 -16.01
N ASP A 18 -6.79 -8.36 -17.34
CA ASP A 18 -6.32 -9.58 -18.02
C ASP A 18 -4.84 -9.88 -17.72
N GLY A 19 -4.09 -8.87 -17.24
CA GLY A 19 -2.71 -9.01 -16.81
C GLY A 19 -2.53 -9.48 -15.36
N LEU A 20 -3.61 -9.61 -14.58
CA LEU A 20 -3.53 -9.78 -13.13
C LEU A 20 -2.71 -11.02 -12.73
N ASP A 21 -3.03 -12.18 -13.28
CA ASP A 21 -2.35 -13.43 -12.91
C ASP A 21 -0.84 -13.34 -13.17
N THR A 22 -0.44 -12.82 -14.33
CA THR A 22 0.98 -12.60 -14.67
C THR A 22 1.64 -11.58 -13.74
N ALA A 23 0.92 -10.51 -13.37
CA ALA A 23 1.44 -9.53 -12.41
C ALA A 23 1.65 -10.15 -11.02
N LEU A 24 0.72 -10.99 -10.56
CA LEU A 24 0.84 -11.72 -9.30
C LEU A 24 1.99 -12.74 -9.32
N ASP A 25 2.22 -13.42 -10.44
CA ASP A 25 3.36 -14.32 -10.61
C ASP A 25 4.70 -13.60 -10.45
N HIS A 26 4.84 -12.40 -11.03
CA HIS A 26 6.04 -11.59 -10.81
C HIS A 26 6.22 -11.21 -9.34
N LEU A 27 5.14 -10.89 -8.63
CA LEU A 27 5.20 -10.56 -7.20
C LEU A 27 5.51 -11.78 -6.33
N ALA A 28 5.05 -12.97 -6.69
CA ALA A 28 5.44 -14.21 -6.05
C ALA A 28 6.94 -14.50 -6.26
N GLN A 29 7.47 -14.21 -7.45
CA GLN A 29 8.92 -14.28 -7.71
C GLN A 29 9.68 -13.25 -6.87
N ALA A 30 9.14 -12.05 -6.66
CA ALA A 30 9.74 -11.05 -5.78
C ALA A 30 9.89 -11.58 -4.36
N ASP A 31 8.85 -12.25 -3.83
CA ASP A 31 8.90 -12.92 -2.52
C ASP A 31 9.92 -14.06 -2.47
N ALA A 32 10.00 -14.89 -3.50
CA ALA A 32 10.98 -15.97 -3.55
C ALA A 32 12.42 -15.43 -3.54
N VAL A 33 12.69 -14.37 -4.31
CA VAL A 33 14.00 -13.71 -4.31
C VAL A 33 14.29 -13.09 -2.94
N ARG A 34 13.30 -12.45 -2.31
CA ARG A 34 13.41 -11.88 -0.95
C ARG A 34 13.81 -12.94 0.07
N ALA A 35 13.08 -14.06 0.09
CA ALA A 35 13.27 -15.14 1.05
C ALA A 35 14.63 -15.85 0.88
N ALA A 36 15.24 -15.74 -0.30
CA ALA A 36 16.57 -16.28 -0.56
C ALA A 36 17.72 -15.35 -0.12
N VAL A 37 17.44 -14.11 0.31
CA VAL A 37 18.48 -13.19 0.78
C VAL A 37 18.92 -13.58 2.20
N PRO A 38 20.22 -13.85 2.44
CA PRO A 38 20.70 -14.16 3.77
C PRO A 38 20.50 -13.03 4.77
N ASP A 39 20.27 -13.40 6.03
CA ASP A 39 20.19 -12.44 7.14
C ASP A 39 21.48 -11.62 7.25
N GLY A 40 21.34 -10.31 7.49
CA GLY A 40 22.47 -9.40 7.63
C GLY A 40 23.16 -9.03 6.31
N THR A 41 22.58 -9.36 5.15
CA THR A 41 23.06 -8.87 3.86
C THR A 41 23.16 -7.34 3.86
N GLU A 42 24.36 -6.82 3.62
CA GLU A 42 24.61 -5.37 3.63
C GLU A 42 23.76 -4.65 2.58
N GLY A 43 23.18 -3.50 2.98
CA GLY A 43 22.31 -2.70 2.11
C GLY A 43 20.92 -3.29 1.87
N PHE A 44 20.62 -4.48 2.40
CA PHE A 44 19.29 -5.06 2.34
C PHE A 44 18.46 -4.61 3.53
N VAL A 45 17.26 -4.06 3.25
CA VAL A 45 16.36 -3.53 4.27
C VAL A 45 15.06 -4.35 4.26
N PRO A 46 14.96 -5.44 5.06
CA PRO A 46 13.88 -6.42 4.96
C PRO A 46 12.47 -5.81 5.05
N TRP A 47 12.26 -4.89 5.99
CA TRP A 47 10.97 -4.24 6.21
C TRP A 47 10.52 -3.44 4.97
N CYS A 48 11.46 -2.74 4.33
CA CYS A 48 11.19 -1.87 3.19
C CYS A 48 10.81 -2.72 1.96
N GLU A 49 11.58 -3.77 1.73
CA GLU A 49 11.39 -4.65 0.58
C GLU A 49 10.11 -5.49 0.72
N THR A 50 9.83 -5.99 1.93
CA THR A 50 8.57 -6.70 2.23
C THR A 50 7.36 -5.78 2.01
N GLY A 51 7.41 -4.56 2.56
CA GLY A 51 6.34 -3.59 2.39
C GLY A 51 6.12 -3.22 0.93
N ALA A 52 7.19 -3.06 0.14
CA ALA A 52 7.10 -2.70 -1.27
C ALA A 52 6.42 -3.78 -2.13
N VAL A 53 6.68 -5.07 -1.86
CA VAL A 53 6.01 -6.18 -2.56
C VAL A 53 4.52 -6.20 -2.24
N HIS A 54 4.16 -6.15 -0.95
CA HIS A 54 2.75 -6.10 -0.51
C HIS A 54 2.01 -4.87 -1.03
N TYR A 55 2.63 -3.69 -0.97
CA TYR A 55 2.06 -2.45 -1.51
C TYR A 55 1.79 -2.57 -3.01
N ARG A 56 2.74 -3.13 -3.78
CA ARG A 56 2.52 -3.37 -5.21
C ARG A 56 1.41 -4.37 -5.45
N ARG A 57 1.34 -5.46 -4.67
CA ARG A 57 0.27 -6.46 -4.77
C ARG A 57 -1.10 -5.85 -4.52
N ALA A 58 -1.23 -5.03 -3.48
CA ALA A 58 -2.45 -4.31 -3.19
C ALA A 58 -2.90 -3.44 -4.37
N ARG A 59 -1.97 -2.73 -5.01
CA ARG A 59 -2.28 -1.86 -6.16
C ARG A 59 -2.80 -2.64 -7.36
N VAL A 60 -2.14 -3.74 -7.74
CA VAL A 60 -2.59 -4.54 -8.90
C VAL A 60 -3.93 -5.22 -8.63
N LEU A 61 -4.17 -5.67 -7.38
CA LEU A 61 -5.46 -6.21 -6.96
C LEU A 61 -6.57 -5.15 -6.96
N ALA A 62 -6.29 -3.95 -6.46
CA ALA A 62 -7.26 -2.85 -6.46
C ALA A 62 -7.61 -2.38 -7.88
N GLU A 63 -6.63 -2.37 -8.80
CA GLU A 63 -6.84 -2.05 -10.21
C GLU A 63 -7.69 -3.10 -10.93
N ALA A 64 -7.62 -4.37 -10.50
CA ALA A 64 -8.51 -5.43 -10.95
C ALA A 64 -9.80 -5.58 -10.11
N GLU A 65 -10.13 -4.57 -9.29
CA GLU A 65 -11.33 -4.53 -8.43
C GLU A 65 -11.44 -5.67 -7.39
N ALA A 66 -10.34 -6.38 -7.12
CA ALA A 66 -10.26 -7.39 -6.07
C ALA A 66 -10.07 -6.74 -4.68
N PHE A 67 -10.95 -5.81 -4.33
CA PHE A 67 -10.80 -4.91 -3.19
C PHE A 67 -10.60 -5.59 -1.82
N PRO A 68 -11.30 -6.69 -1.46
CA PRO A 68 -11.04 -7.37 -0.19
C PRO A 68 -9.60 -7.93 -0.12
N ALA A 69 -9.10 -8.50 -1.21
CA ALA A 69 -7.72 -9.01 -1.26
C ALA A 69 -6.71 -7.86 -1.27
N ALA A 70 -6.99 -6.77 -2.00
CA ALA A 70 -6.17 -5.57 -1.99
C ALA A 70 -6.01 -4.97 -0.58
N LEU A 71 -7.09 -4.97 0.21
CA LEU A 71 -7.07 -4.46 1.59
C LEU A 71 -6.13 -5.30 2.49
N VAL A 72 -6.18 -6.63 2.38
CA VAL A 72 -5.29 -7.53 3.14
C VAL A 72 -3.82 -7.26 2.80
N GLU A 73 -3.51 -7.06 1.52
CA GLU A 73 -2.16 -6.79 1.06
C GLU A 73 -1.64 -5.43 1.52
N VAL A 74 -2.45 -4.37 1.45
CA VAL A 74 -2.00 -3.05 1.92
C VAL A 74 -1.85 -3.00 3.44
N GLU A 75 -2.66 -3.74 4.20
CA GLU A 75 -2.48 -3.88 5.65
C GLU A 75 -1.18 -4.61 5.98
N SER A 76 -0.82 -5.63 5.19
CA SER A 76 0.47 -6.30 5.30
C SER A 76 1.64 -5.35 4.99
N ALA A 77 1.47 -4.47 4.00
CA ALA A 77 2.46 -3.44 3.69
C ALA A 77 2.64 -2.42 4.83
N ILE A 78 1.53 -1.95 5.42
CA ILE A 78 1.56 -1.05 6.59
C ILE A 78 2.32 -1.69 7.75
N ALA A 79 2.02 -2.95 8.06
CA ALA A 79 2.68 -3.69 9.14
C ALA A 79 4.19 -3.87 8.89
N ALA A 80 4.58 -4.14 7.64
CA ALA A 80 5.99 -4.22 7.27
C ALA A 80 6.69 -2.86 7.41
N TYR A 81 6.11 -1.77 6.89
CA TYR A 81 6.70 -0.44 7.00
C TYR A 81 6.81 0.05 8.44
N GLU A 82 5.88 -0.33 9.32
CA GLU A 82 5.96 -0.01 10.74
C GLU A 82 7.23 -0.54 11.42
N GLN A 83 7.78 -1.67 10.96
CA GLN A 83 9.04 -2.21 11.47
C GLN A 83 10.25 -1.30 11.15
N GLY A 84 10.13 -0.40 10.18
CA GLY A 84 11.15 0.58 9.84
C GLY A 84 11.23 1.79 10.79
N GLY A 85 10.33 1.89 11.78
CA GLY A 85 10.23 3.04 12.67
C GLY A 85 10.04 4.34 11.89
N GLU A 86 10.79 5.38 12.27
CA GLU A 86 10.73 6.70 11.61
C GLU A 86 10.97 6.63 10.09
N HIS A 87 11.92 5.81 9.64
CA HIS A 87 12.23 5.63 8.22
C HIS A 87 11.09 4.98 7.43
N GLY A 88 10.19 4.28 8.12
CA GLY A 88 9.03 3.64 7.53
C GLY A 88 7.80 4.54 7.42
N GLU A 89 7.77 5.71 8.07
CA GLU A 89 6.52 6.50 8.17
C GLU A 89 6.05 7.05 6.82
N VAL A 90 6.97 7.44 5.93
CA VAL A 90 6.61 7.90 4.57
C VAL A 90 5.89 6.80 3.76
N PRO A 91 6.49 5.61 3.53
CA PRO A 91 5.79 4.56 2.79
C PRO A 91 4.56 4.01 3.55
N ARG A 92 4.55 4.06 4.88
CA ARG A 92 3.39 3.68 5.69
C ARG A 92 2.20 4.63 5.49
N ALA A 93 2.44 5.94 5.45
CA ALA A 93 1.40 6.93 5.19
C ALA A 93 0.77 6.74 3.80
N GLU A 94 1.60 6.47 2.79
CA GLU A 94 1.13 6.16 1.44
C GLU A 94 0.33 4.85 1.39
N ALA A 95 0.78 3.80 2.07
CA ALA A 95 0.00 2.56 2.17
C ALA A 95 -1.34 2.78 2.88
N ALA A 96 -1.38 3.57 3.95
CA ALA A 96 -2.62 3.94 4.63
C ALA A 96 -3.59 4.70 3.72
N ARG A 97 -3.07 5.56 2.83
CA ARG A 97 -3.85 6.26 1.81
C ARG A 97 -4.52 5.28 0.84
N ILE A 98 -3.76 4.29 0.34
CA ILE A 98 -4.31 3.26 -0.56
C ILE A 98 -5.37 2.40 0.15
N ALA A 99 -5.12 2.00 1.41
CA ALA A 99 -6.09 1.26 2.21
C ALA A 99 -7.43 2.00 2.35
N ALA A 100 -7.38 3.30 2.66
CA ALA A 100 -8.57 4.12 2.76
C ALA A 100 -9.33 4.25 1.44
N LEU A 101 -8.61 4.38 0.30
CA LEU A 101 -9.24 4.40 -1.02
C LEU A 101 -9.93 3.07 -1.36
N VAL A 102 -9.32 1.94 -1.01
CA VAL A 102 -9.93 0.61 -1.18
C VAL A 102 -11.17 0.47 -0.30
N GLU A 103 -11.10 0.89 0.96
CA GLU A 103 -12.23 0.88 1.89
C GLU A 103 -13.39 1.77 1.41
N GLY A 104 -13.14 3.04 1.16
CA GLY A 104 -14.15 4.02 0.79
C GLY A 104 -14.72 3.76 -0.60
N ASN A 105 -13.86 3.74 -1.62
CA ASN A 105 -14.30 3.67 -3.01
C ASN A 105 -14.61 2.25 -3.46
N GLY A 106 -13.79 1.27 -3.06
CA GLY A 106 -13.94 -0.12 -3.50
C GLY A 106 -14.98 -0.91 -2.70
N LEU A 107 -15.10 -0.63 -1.40
CA LEU A 107 -15.96 -1.40 -0.48
C LEU A 107 -17.12 -0.60 0.11
N GLY A 108 -17.23 0.71 -0.15
CA GLY A 108 -18.27 1.57 0.42
C GLY A 108 -18.14 1.79 1.94
N ARG A 109 -16.99 1.46 2.53
CA ARG A 109 -16.68 1.51 3.97
C ARG A 109 -16.13 2.87 4.37
N PHE A 110 -16.91 3.93 4.12
CA PHE A 110 -16.47 5.31 4.35
C PHE A 110 -16.15 5.61 5.82
N LYS A 111 -16.84 4.99 6.78
CA LYS A 111 -16.56 5.19 8.22
C LYS A 111 -15.15 4.73 8.58
N GLU A 112 -14.80 3.55 8.10
CA GLU A 112 -13.51 2.90 8.29
C GLU A 112 -12.40 3.70 7.59
N ALA A 113 -12.63 4.12 6.33
CA ALA A 113 -11.70 4.95 5.57
C ALA A 113 -11.41 6.28 6.28
N ILE A 114 -12.44 6.99 6.75
CA ILE A 114 -12.31 8.27 7.48
C ILE A 114 -11.51 8.08 8.76
N ALA A 115 -11.80 7.03 9.54
CA ALA A 115 -11.08 6.73 10.77
C ALA A 115 -9.59 6.42 10.50
N ARG A 116 -9.32 5.61 9.47
CA ARG A 116 -7.97 5.26 9.04
C ARG A 116 -7.18 6.49 8.61
N LEU A 117 -7.76 7.36 7.78
CA LEU A 117 -7.12 8.59 7.33
C LEU A 117 -6.83 9.54 8.49
N ALA A 118 -7.74 9.66 9.47
CA ALA A 118 -7.51 10.47 10.66
C ALA A 118 -6.31 9.97 11.48
N THR A 119 -6.25 8.67 11.74
CA THR A 119 -5.11 8.05 12.46
C THR A 119 -3.81 8.19 11.68
N ALA A 120 -3.83 8.00 10.35
CA ALA A 120 -2.66 8.13 9.50
C ALA A 120 -2.14 9.57 9.45
N ALA A 121 -3.02 10.56 9.30
CA ALA A 121 -2.64 11.98 9.28
C ALA A 121 -2.01 12.41 10.61
N GLU A 122 -2.56 11.95 11.74
CA GLU A 122 -2.01 12.25 13.05
C GLU A 122 -0.62 11.65 13.25
N ARG A 123 -0.42 10.41 12.81
CA ARG A 123 0.89 9.77 12.86
C ARG A 123 1.90 10.44 11.93
N ALA A 124 1.48 10.85 10.73
CA ALA A 124 2.32 11.62 9.82
C ALA A 124 2.76 12.96 10.42
N ARG A 125 1.88 13.68 11.13
CA ARG A 125 2.24 14.90 11.87
C ARG A 125 3.30 14.65 12.94
N LYS A 126 3.16 13.57 13.72
CA LYS A 126 4.15 13.21 14.76
C LYS A 126 5.52 12.84 14.21
N ALA A 127 5.58 12.46 12.94
CA ALA A 127 6.81 12.15 12.21
C ALA A 127 7.31 13.34 11.35
N ASP A 128 6.80 14.55 11.58
CA ASP A 128 7.12 15.77 10.82
C ASP A 128 6.87 15.68 9.30
N LEU A 129 5.94 14.80 8.88
CA LEU A 129 5.54 14.61 7.48
C LEU A 129 4.34 15.48 7.11
N ALA A 130 4.54 16.81 7.09
CA ALA A 130 3.47 17.78 6.90
C ALA A 130 2.67 17.58 5.60
N GLU A 131 3.35 17.31 4.48
CA GLU A 131 2.71 17.09 3.17
C GLU A 131 1.82 15.83 3.19
N ALA A 132 2.33 14.72 3.73
CA ALA A 132 1.56 13.48 3.84
C ALA A 132 0.31 13.68 4.72
N ALA A 133 0.45 14.37 5.85
CA ALA A 133 -0.68 14.68 6.72
C ALA A 133 -1.76 15.50 6.01
N GLN A 134 -1.37 16.50 5.22
CA GLN A 134 -2.31 17.33 4.44
C GLN A 134 -3.07 16.52 3.39
N ILE A 135 -2.38 15.66 2.63
CA ILE A 135 -3.00 14.78 1.63
C ILE A 135 -4.03 13.85 2.28
N LEU A 136 -3.68 13.25 3.42
CA LEU A 136 -4.56 12.34 4.15
C LEU A 136 -5.80 13.07 4.71
N ASP A 137 -5.63 14.27 5.25
CA ASP A 137 -6.75 15.08 5.74
C ASP A 137 -7.68 15.55 4.61
N ALA A 138 -7.13 15.88 3.44
CA ALA A 138 -7.94 16.25 2.27
C ALA A 138 -8.83 15.08 1.83
N LEU A 139 -8.26 13.87 1.71
CA LEU A 139 -9.02 12.67 1.37
C LEU A 139 -10.10 12.35 2.42
N ARG A 140 -9.78 12.55 3.70
CA ARG A 140 -10.74 12.34 4.80
C ARG A 140 -11.95 13.24 4.66
N GLN A 141 -11.72 14.52 4.30
CA GLN A 141 -12.80 15.49 4.09
C GLN A 141 -13.65 15.12 2.86
N ASP A 142 -13.04 14.59 1.80
CA ASP A 142 -13.75 14.10 0.63
C ASP A 142 -14.68 12.94 0.98
N ASP A 143 -14.19 11.95 1.72
CA ASP A 143 -15.00 10.80 2.15
C ASP A 143 -16.12 11.22 3.11
N GLN A 144 -15.88 12.19 3.99
CA GLN A 144 -16.91 12.76 4.87
C GLN A 144 -18.05 13.40 4.07
N ARG A 145 -17.74 14.12 2.98
CA ARG A 145 -18.75 14.72 2.10
C ARG A 145 -19.56 13.64 1.38
N ARG A 146 -18.91 12.57 0.93
CA ARG A 146 -19.57 11.43 0.25
C ARG A 146 -20.46 10.62 1.17
N GLN A 147 -20.09 10.48 2.44
CA GLN A 147 -20.91 9.76 3.42
C GLN A 147 -22.24 10.47 3.73
N GLN A 148 -22.28 11.79 3.57
CA GLN A 148 -23.43 12.64 3.93
C GLN A 148 -24.40 12.88 2.77
N GLY A 149 -24.00 12.58 1.52
CA GLY A 149 -24.81 12.72 0.32
C GLY A 149 -25.46 11.40 -0.07
#